data_AF-A0A347ALY1-F1
#
_entry.id   AF-A0A347ALY1-F1
#
_cell.length_a   1.000
_cell.length_b   1.000
_cell.length_c   1.000
_cell.angle_alpha   90.00
_cell.angle_beta   90.00
_cell.angle_gamma   90.00
#
_symmetry.space_group_name_H-M   'P 1'
#
loop_
_entity.id
_entity.type
_entity.pdbx_description
1 polymer ?
#
loop_
_entity_poly.entity_id
_entity_poly.type
_entity_poly.pdbx_seq_one_letter_code
_entity_poly.pdbx_strand_id
1 'polypeptide(L)' 'MELKVNQDNCLGCGVCVVACPVNVSISPEVAGGHGSKTEEVIMMVENGVIKLFSEEKCTKCGTCQLFCPTDAIWLE' A
#
# COMPACT_ATOMS: atom_id res chain seq x y z
N MET A 1 15.39 -0.60 7.62
CA MET A 1 14.07 0.02 7.40
C MET A 1 13.65 -0.14 5.95
N GLU A 2 13.16 -1.33 5.68
CA GLU A 2 12.54 -1.83 4.45
C GLU A 2 11.05 -2.05 4.70
N LEU A 3 10.24 -1.97 3.65
CA LEU A 3 8.82 -2.30 3.71
C LEU A 3 8.67 -3.81 3.45
N LYS A 4 7.97 -4.52 4.34
CA LYS A 4 7.71 -5.96 4.22
C LYS A 4 6.22 -6.23 4.18
N VAL A 5 5.83 -7.30 3.50
CA VAL A 5 4.44 -7.74 3.38
C VAL A 5 4.36 -9.23 3.65
N ASN A 6 3.43 -9.64 4.51
CA ASN A 6 3.02 -11.02 4.68
C ASN A 6 1.73 -11.25 3.88
N GLN A 7 1.83 -12.00 2.79
CA GLN A 7 0.71 -12.26 1.88
C GLN A 7 -0.36 -13.17 2.51
N ASP A 8 0.02 -14.05 3.43
CA ASP A 8 -0.92 -14.97 4.09
C ASP A 8 -1.85 -14.22 5.07
N ASN A 9 -1.38 -13.10 5.63
CA ASN A 9 -2.16 -12.25 6.53
C ASN A 9 -2.94 -11.14 5.78
N CYS A 10 -2.68 -10.96 4.48
CA CYS A 10 -3.25 -9.86 3.71
C CYS A 10 -4.72 -10.16 3.36
N LEU A 11 -5.62 -9.28 3.78
CA LEU A 11 -7.05 -9.40 3.46
C LEU A 11 -7.45 -8.75 2.12
N GLY A 12 -6.51 -8.11 1.42
CA GLY A 12 -6.80 -7.35 0.20
C GLY A 12 -7.71 -6.14 0.40
N CYS A 13 -7.85 -5.63 1.63
CA CYS A 13 -8.83 -4.58 1.96
C CYS A 13 -8.49 -3.19 1.37
N GLY A 14 -7.26 -2.99 0.88
CA GLY A 14 -6.85 -1.75 0.22
C GLY A 14 -6.59 -0.55 1.14
N VAL A 15 -6.74 -0.68 2.46
CA VAL A 15 -6.54 0.45 3.39
C VAL A 15 -5.13 1.03 3.28
N CYS A 16 -4.09 0.20 3.17
CA CYS A 16 -2.72 0.68 2.97
C CYS A 16 -2.51 1.39 1.61
N VAL A 17 -3.29 1.04 0.58
CA VAL A 17 -3.24 1.68 -0.74
C VAL A 17 -3.74 3.12 -0.63
N VAL A 18 -4.90 3.33 -0.02
CA VAL A 18 -5.56 4.63 0.07
C VAL A 18 -5.04 5.51 1.20
N ALA A 19 -4.50 4.91 2.27
CA ALA A 19 -3.89 5.67 3.37
C ALA A 19 -2.45 6.11 3.06
N CYS A 20 -1.79 5.51 2.08
CA CYS A 20 -0.42 5.87 1.73
C CYS A 20 -0.37 7.29 1.12
N PRO A 21 0.33 8.26 1.76
CA PRO A 21 0.37 9.63 1.25
C PRO A 21 1.09 9.73 -0.11
N VAL A 22 2.05 8.85 -0.38
CA VAL A 22 2.74 8.79 -1.67
C VAL A 22 1.81 8.28 -2.77
N ASN A 23 1.05 7.21 -2.53
CA ASN A 23 0.07 6.73 -3.50
C ASN A 23 -0.98 7.80 -3.82
N VAL A 24 -1.50 8.48 -2.79
CA VAL A 24 -2.47 9.58 -2.94
C VAL A 24 -1.90 10.74 -3.75
N SER A 25 -0.59 11.04 -3.61
CA SER A 25 0.07 12.09 -4.40
C SER A 25 0.26 11.72 -5.88
N ILE A 26 0.26 10.42 -6.21
CA ILE A 26 0.52 9.90 -7.56
C ILE A 26 -0.79 9.65 -8.31
N SER A 27 -1.83 9.15 -7.64
CA SER A 27 -3.10 8.78 -8.26
C SER A 27 -4.29 9.51 -7.64
N PRO A 28 -4.98 10.38 -8.41
CA PRO A 28 -6.24 11.00 -8.00
C PRO A 28 -7.34 9.97 -7.68
N GLU A 29 -7.33 8.81 -8.33
CA GLU A 29 -8.26 7.71 -8.03
C GLU A 29 -8.05 7.18 -6.62
N VAL A 30 -6.79 6.98 -6.21
CA VAL A 30 -6.46 6.56 -4.85
C VAL A 30 -6.88 7.61 -3.83
N ALA A 31 -6.70 8.90 -4.14
CA ALA A 31 -7.20 9.99 -3.30
C ALA A 31 -8.73 9.94 -3.11
N GLY A 32 -9.46 9.45 -4.12
CA GLY A 32 -10.91 9.21 -4.09
C GLY A 32 -11.33 7.88 -3.46
N GLY A 33 -10.38 7.07 -2.96
CA GLY A 33 -10.67 5.76 -2.35
C GLY A 33 -10.79 4.60 -3.34
N HIS A 34 -10.33 4.78 -4.58
CA HIS A 34 -10.34 3.74 -5.63
C HIS A 34 -8.94 3.16 -5.87
N GLY A 35 -8.86 2.11 -6.70
CA GLY A 35 -7.58 1.59 -7.20
C GLY A 35 -6.93 2.54 -8.20
N SER A 36 -5.59 2.55 -8.24
CA SER A 36 -4.83 3.32 -9.23
C SER A 36 -4.97 2.72 -10.63
N LYS A 37 -4.82 3.56 -11.67
CA LYS A 37 -4.74 3.15 -13.08
C LYS A 37 -3.31 3.05 -13.61
N THR A 38 -2.33 3.26 -12.73
CA THR A 38 -0.90 3.22 -13.03
C THR A 38 -0.15 2.42 -11.98
N GLU A 39 0.93 1.77 -12.41
CA GLU A 39 1.87 1.03 -11.56
C GLU A 39 2.92 1.95 -10.89
N GLU A 40 2.88 3.26 -11.14
CA GLU A 40 3.80 4.23 -10.52
C GLU A 40 3.57 4.40 -9.00
N VAL A 41 2.47 3.88 -8.46
CA VAL A 41 2.18 3.86 -7.02
C VAL A 41 3.04 2.83 -6.30
N ILE A 42 3.23 2.97 -4.99
CA ILE A 42 4.03 2.01 -4.20
C ILE A 42 3.34 0.64 -4.20
N MET A 43 2.02 0.60 -4.04
CA MET A 43 1.27 -0.63 -3.85
C MET A 43 -0.16 -0.55 -4.38
N MET A 44 -0.71 -1.69 -4.83
CA MET A 44 -2.13 -1.88 -5.16
C MET A 44 -2.59 -3.28 -4.72
N VAL A 45 -3.90 -3.49 -4.67
CA VAL A 45 -4.46 -4.84 -4.51
C VAL A 45 -4.52 -5.53 -5.87
N GLU A 46 -3.82 -6.65 -6.02
CA GLU A 46 -3.90 -7.56 -7.16
C GLU A 46 -4.24 -8.97 -6.67
N ASN A 47 -5.18 -9.64 -7.33
CA ASN A 47 -5.57 -11.03 -7.01
C ASN A 47 -5.92 -11.26 -5.54
N GLY A 48 -6.53 -10.26 -4.88
CA GLY A 48 -7.00 -10.35 -3.49
C GLY A 48 -5.96 -10.03 -2.43
N VAL A 49 -4.72 -9.69 -2.79
CA VAL A 49 -3.67 -9.28 -1.85
C VAL A 49 -2.89 -8.07 -2.36
N ILE A 50 -2.07 -7.43 -1.53
CA ILE A 50 -1.30 -6.27 -1.97
C ILE A 50 -0.02 -6.68 -2.70
N LYS A 51 0.28 -6.00 -3.80
CA LYS A 51 1.52 -6.10 -4.55
C LYS A 51 2.24 -4.76 -4.54
N LEU A 52 3.56 -4.81 -4.46
CA LEU A 52 4.43 -3.64 -4.50
C LEU A 52 4.94 -3.42 -5.93
N PHE A 53 4.95 -2.16 -6.39
CA PHE A 53 5.39 -1.78 -7.74
C PHE A 53 6.56 -0.80 -7.69
N SER A 54 6.38 0.35 -7.05
CA SER A 54 7.43 1.38 -6.87
C SER A 54 7.91 1.49 -5.42
N GLU A 55 8.49 0.41 -4.88
CA GLU A 55 8.98 0.34 -3.49
C GLU A 55 10.02 1.44 -3.16
N GLU A 56 10.81 1.85 -4.15
CA GLU A 56 11.81 2.90 -4.03
C GLU A 56 11.23 4.26 -3.64
N LYS A 57 9.94 4.50 -3.95
CA LYS A 57 9.23 5.74 -3.58
C LYS A 57 8.73 5.74 -2.14
N CYS A 58 8.82 4.62 -1.42
CA CYS A 58 8.43 4.54 -0.02
C CYS A 58 9.32 5.43 0.85
N THR A 59 8.69 6.34 1.60
CA THR A 59 9.36 7.25 2.53
C THR A 59 9.50 6.69 3.95
N LYS A 60 9.08 5.43 4.17
CA LYS A 60 9.16 4.73 5.46
C LYS A 60 8.45 5.49 6.59
N CYS A 61 7.30 6.10 6.28
CA CYS A 61 6.50 6.87 7.26
C CYS A 61 5.65 6.02 8.21
N GLY A 62 5.41 4.74 7.90
CA GLY A 62 4.69 3.81 8.76
C GLY A 62 3.16 3.90 8.71
N THR A 63 2.57 4.77 7.88
CA THR A 63 1.10 4.90 7.77
C THR A 63 0.42 3.59 7.38
N CYS A 64 0.97 2.84 6.43
CA CYS A 64 0.41 1.55 6.02
C CYS A 64 0.47 0.50 7.14
N GLN A 65 1.52 0.50 7.96
CA GLN A 65 1.65 -0.36 9.14
C GLN A 65 0.61 0.00 10.20
N LEU A 66 0.45 1.30 10.49
CA LEU A 66 -0.49 1.78 11.50
C LEU A 66 -1.95 1.39 11.21
N PHE A 67 -2.34 1.40 9.92
CA PHE A 67 -3.71 1.12 9.52
C PHE A 67 -3.98 -0.33 9.10
N CYS A 68 -2.97 -1.20 9.08
CA CYS A 68 -3.19 -2.60 8.74
C CYS A 68 -3.80 -3.34 9.95
N PRO A 69 -5.03 -3.87 9.86
CA PRO A 69 -5.68 -4.51 11.01
C PRO A 69 -5.15 -5.93 11.30
N THR A 70 -4.35 -6.51 10.38
CA THR A 70 -3.84 -7.88 10.47
C THR A 70 -2.31 -7.96 10.48
N ASP A 71 -1.64 -6.82 10.69
CA ASP A 71 -0.18 -6.71 10.68
C ASP A 71 0.46 -7.33 9.41
N ALA A 72 -0.25 -7.29 8.29
CA ALA A 72 0.20 -7.87 7.02
C ALA A 72 1.26 -7.03 6.30
N ILE A 73 1.54 -5.80 6.77
CA ILE A 73 2.53 -4.89 6.21
C ILE A 73 3.23 -4.11 7.32
N TRP A 74 4.56 -4.07 7.33
CA TRP A 74 5.35 -3.42 8.37
C TRP A 74 6.69 -2.87 7.84
N LEU A 75 7.34 -2.03 8.64
CA LEU A 75 8.70 -1.54 8.43
C LEU A 75 9.70 -2.29 9.32
N GLU A 76 10.83 -2.70 8.73
CA GLU A 76 11.94 -3.40 9.40
C GLU A 76 13.30 -2.79 9.03
#